data_AF-A0A914QTQ1-F1
#
_entry.id   AF-A0A914QTQ1-F1
#
_cell.length_a   1.000
_cell.length_b   1.000
_cell.length_c   1.000
_cell.angle_alpha   90.00
_cell.angle_beta   90.00
_cell.angle_gamma   90.00
#
_symmetry.space_group_name_H-M   'P 1'
#
loop_
_entity.id
_entity.type
_entity.pdbx_description
1 polymer ?
#
loop_
_entity_poly.entity_id
_entity_poly.type
_entity_poly.pdbx_seq_one_letter_code
_entity_poly.pdbx_strand_id
1 'polypeptide(L)'
;MSSSKISKNSNYAVQIIEHLSKNQFKVDESSVKKIYGNERIADFPLVVLCIAGNARKGKSFLLNFFLDYLIHKEQNPDKEWTLNDKTKLAGFEFREGEDRTTMGIWAWNHIFVIEQNNGKKVAVSLIDSQGTFDNKTTYEDCSTIFAMTCLFSSIMCFNVFTDLQEDKLNDLTVFVEHGKKIAENLGGSGKLFQVIFWN
;
A
#
# COMPACT_ATOMS: atom_id res chain seq x y z
N MET A 1 38.02 7.72 8.24
CA MET A 1 37.46 8.79 7.39
C MET A 1 35.95 8.66 7.38
N SER A 2 35.30 9.64 7.99
CA SER A 2 33.88 10.04 7.89
C SER A 2 32.81 8.95 7.71
N SER A 3 32.36 8.42 8.83
CA SER A 3 30.99 7.93 9.04
C SER A 3 30.01 9.05 8.66
N SER A 4 29.35 8.93 7.51
CA SER A 4 28.30 9.85 7.10
C SER A 4 27.10 9.69 8.04
N LYS A 5 26.83 10.75 8.80
CA LYS A 5 25.64 10.90 9.63
C LYS A 5 24.40 10.76 8.75
N ILE A 6 23.66 9.67 8.93
CA ILE A 6 22.31 9.51 8.38
C ILE A 6 21.46 10.65 8.95
N SER A 7 20.95 11.51 8.07
CA SER A 7 20.10 12.63 8.46
C SER A 7 18.77 12.10 9.05
N LYS A 8 18.29 12.72 10.13
CA LYS A 8 17.10 12.28 10.87
C LYS A 8 15.75 12.44 10.12
N ASN A 9 15.74 12.87 8.85
CA ASN A 9 14.51 13.15 8.07
C ASN A 9 14.57 12.57 6.64
N SER A 10 14.90 11.29 6.49
CA SER A 10 14.66 10.61 5.21
C SER A 10 13.25 10.00 5.21
N ASN A 11 12.47 10.26 4.16
CA ASN A 11 11.24 9.51 3.88
C ASN A 11 11.62 8.21 3.17
N TYR A 12 11.03 7.08 3.57
CA TYR A 12 11.33 5.75 3.03
C TYR A 12 10.18 4.77 3.28
N ALA A 13 10.18 3.67 2.52
CA ALA A 13 9.26 2.56 2.72
C ALA A 13 9.70 1.70 3.93
N VAL A 14 8.76 1.37 4.79
CA VAL A 14 8.95 0.59 6.01
C VAL A 14 8.08 -0.65 5.94
N GLN A 15 8.66 -1.83 6.17
CA GLN A 15 7.87 -3.06 6.27
C GLN A 15 7.07 -3.04 7.58
N ILE A 16 5.75 -3.15 7.47
CA ILE A 16 4.83 -3.18 8.62
C ILE A 16 4.30 -4.59 8.89
N ILE A 17 4.28 -5.45 7.87
CA ILE A 17 4.02 -6.88 8.01
C ILE A 17 5.10 -7.66 7.28
N GLU A 18 5.81 -8.49 8.01
CA GLU A 18 6.83 -9.40 7.49
C GLU A 18 6.21 -10.77 7.22
N HIS A 19 6.49 -11.34 6.06
CA HIS A 19 6.13 -12.71 5.70
C HIS A 19 7.37 -13.59 5.94
N LEU A 20 7.38 -14.30 7.08
CA LEU A 20 8.53 -15.05 7.57
C LEU A 20 8.67 -16.39 6.86
N SER A 21 7.55 -17.11 6.74
CA SER A 21 7.46 -18.43 6.13
C SER A 21 5.99 -18.79 5.89
N LYS A 22 5.72 -19.97 5.33
CA LYS A 22 4.36 -20.46 5.07
C LYS A 22 3.44 -20.27 6.28
N ASN A 23 2.38 -19.53 6.09
CA ASN A 23 1.34 -19.16 7.06
C ASN A 23 1.89 -18.44 8.31
N GLN A 24 3.07 -17.82 8.23
CA GLN A 24 3.68 -17.07 9.32
C GLN A 24 3.94 -15.62 8.95
N PHE A 25 3.15 -14.74 9.57
CA PHE A 25 3.24 -13.30 9.40
C PHE A 25 3.54 -12.63 10.74
N LYS A 26 4.37 -11.58 10.72
CA LYS A 26 4.71 -10.81 11.91
C LYS A 26 4.44 -9.33 11.66
N VAL A 27 3.70 -8.70 12.56
CA VAL A 27 3.49 -7.25 12.55
C VAL A 27 4.66 -6.57 13.24
N ASP A 28 5.21 -5.53 12.62
CA ASP A 28 6.12 -4.61 13.30
C ASP A 28 5.32 -3.49 13.97
N GLU A 29 4.83 -3.77 15.18
CA GLU A 29 4.05 -2.82 15.98
C GLU A 29 4.81 -1.52 16.24
N SER A 30 6.15 -1.58 16.33
CA SER A 30 6.98 -0.41 16.59
C SER A 30 6.97 0.55 15.40
N SER A 31 7.09 0.02 14.19
CA SER A 31 6.99 0.78 12.93
C SER A 31 5.57 1.31 12.72
N VAL A 32 4.55 0.49 12.95
CA VAL A 32 3.14 0.92 12.86
C VAL A 32 2.87 2.07 13.83
N LYS A 33 3.25 1.95 15.09
CA LYS A 33 3.07 3.01 16.10
C LYS A 33 3.83 4.28 15.73
N LYS A 34 5.02 4.16 15.16
CA LYS A 34 5.83 5.31 14.72
C LYS A 34 5.18 6.06 13.55
N ILE A 35 4.57 5.36 12.61
CA ILE A 35 3.92 5.94 11.43
C ILE A 35 2.57 6.56 11.80
N TYR A 36 1.72 5.80 12.49
CA TYR A 36 0.31 6.17 12.71
C TYR A 36 0.03 6.79 14.09
N GLY A 37 0.94 6.68 15.05
CA GLY A 37 0.81 7.27 16.39
C GLY A 37 1.19 8.75 16.47
N ASN A 38 1.22 9.47 15.35
CA ASN A 38 1.61 10.88 15.28
C ASN A 38 0.41 11.78 15.58
N GLU A 39 0.52 12.64 16.60
CA GLU A 39 -0.54 13.59 16.98
C GLU A 39 -0.98 14.51 15.83
N ARG A 40 -0.07 14.83 14.89
CA ARG A 40 -0.35 15.69 13.74
C ARG A 40 -1.50 15.18 12.85
N ILE A 41 -1.75 13.87 12.84
CA ILE A 41 -2.77 13.25 11.99
C ILE A 41 -3.98 12.75 12.78
N ALA A 42 -3.96 12.86 14.12
CA ALA A 42 -5.00 12.31 14.99
C ALA A 42 -6.37 12.95 14.76
N ASP A 43 -6.39 14.22 14.32
CA ASP A 43 -7.62 14.99 14.09
C ASP A 43 -8.19 14.82 12.67
N PHE A 44 -7.51 14.09 11.78
CA PHE A 44 -7.91 13.95 10.38
C PHE A 44 -8.35 12.52 10.03
N PRO A 45 -9.40 12.35 9.21
CA PRO A 45 -9.74 11.04 8.67
C PRO A 45 -8.53 10.46 7.91
N LEU A 46 -8.17 9.22 8.24
CA LEU A 46 -7.09 8.49 7.58
C LEU A 46 -7.64 7.76 6.34
N VAL A 47 -7.06 8.09 5.19
CA VAL A 47 -7.24 7.38 3.93
C VAL A 47 -6.03 6.47 3.72
N VAL A 48 -6.27 5.17 3.68
CA VAL A 48 -5.24 4.19 3.37
C VAL A 48 -5.41 3.76 1.92
N LEU A 49 -4.50 4.20 1.04
CA LEU A 49 -4.43 3.79 -0.35
C LEU A 49 -3.45 2.63 -0.48
N CYS A 50 -3.93 1.50 -0.98
CA CYS A 50 -3.10 0.35 -1.26
C CYS A 50 -3.20 -0.10 -2.73
N ILE A 51 -2.11 -0.62 -3.28
CA ILE A 51 -2.10 -1.33 -4.54
C ILE A 51 -1.89 -2.82 -4.27
N ALA A 52 -2.80 -3.65 -4.77
CA ALA A 52 -2.78 -5.10 -4.67
C ALA A 52 -2.89 -5.76 -6.05
N GLY A 53 -2.60 -7.05 -6.13
CA GLY A 53 -2.66 -7.83 -7.38
C GLY A 53 -1.36 -8.56 -7.70
N ASN A 54 -1.31 -9.19 -8.85
CA ASN A 54 -0.28 -10.18 -9.17
C ASN A 54 1.15 -9.62 -9.07
N ALA A 55 2.10 -10.50 -8.74
CA ALA A 55 3.52 -10.15 -8.72
C ALA A 55 4.01 -9.68 -10.11
N ARG A 56 5.03 -8.81 -10.11
CA ARG A 56 5.71 -8.32 -11.33
C ARG A 56 4.83 -7.53 -12.31
N LYS A 57 3.70 -6.98 -11.85
CA LYS A 57 2.76 -6.19 -12.68
C LYS A 57 2.86 -4.67 -12.50
N GLY A 58 3.96 -4.16 -11.93
CA GLY A 58 4.20 -2.72 -11.82
C GLY A 58 3.49 -2.01 -10.65
N LYS A 59 3.08 -2.73 -9.60
CA LYS A 59 2.42 -2.14 -8.42
C LYS A 59 3.23 -1.02 -7.77
N SER A 60 4.45 -1.33 -7.35
CA SER A 60 5.35 -0.37 -6.69
C SER A 60 5.75 0.78 -7.63
N PHE A 61 5.80 0.52 -8.94
CA PHE A 61 6.00 1.54 -9.97
C PHE A 61 4.82 2.53 -10.02
N LEU A 62 3.58 2.02 -10.08
CA LEU A 62 2.38 2.86 -10.00
C LEU A 62 2.31 3.62 -8.67
N LEU A 63 2.66 2.97 -7.55
CA LEU A 63 2.64 3.60 -6.24
C LEU A 63 3.62 4.78 -6.14
N ASN A 64 4.76 4.72 -6.83
CA ASN A 64 5.70 5.83 -6.88
C ASN A 64 5.18 7.05 -7.64
N PHE A 65 4.24 6.90 -8.58
CA PHE A 65 3.53 8.05 -9.17
C PHE A 65 2.59 8.70 -8.17
N PHE A 66 1.84 7.90 -7.40
CA PHE A 66 0.99 8.44 -6.33
C PHE A 66 1.82 9.14 -5.26
N LEU A 67 2.99 8.58 -4.92
CA LEU A 67 3.93 9.20 -4.00
C LEU A 67 4.40 10.58 -4.50
N ASP A 68 4.85 10.66 -5.76
CA ASP A 68 5.29 11.92 -6.36
C ASP A 68 4.17 12.96 -6.41
N TYR A 69 2.96 12.55 -6.78
CA TYR A 69 1.76 13.39 -6.75
C TYR A 69 1.47 13.92 -5.34
N LEU A 70 1.49 13.07 -4.31
CA LEU A 70 1.20 13.48 -2.93
C LEU A 70 2.28 14.42 -2.37
N ILE A 71 3.55 14.16 -2.67
CA ILE A 71 4.66 15.07 -2.31
C ILE A 71 4.43 16.44 -2.95
N HIS A 72 4.12 16.47 -4.24
CA HIS A 72 3.85 17.71 -4.95
C HIS A 72 2.64 18.45 -4.35
N LYS A 73 1.54 17.73 -4.09
CA LYS A 73 0.29 18.32 -3.58
C LYS A 73 0.44 18.89 -2.17
N GLU A 74 1.23 18.23 -1.31
CA GLU A 74 1.52 18.73 0.05
C GLU A 74 2.44 19.97 0.02
N GLN A 75 3.40 20.03 -0.90
CA GLN A 75 4.37 21.14 -0.99
C GLN A 75 3.87 22.33 -1.82
N ASN A 76 3.05 22.08 -2.84
CA ASN A 76 2.57 23.06 -3.81
C ASN A 76 1.07 22.85 -4.08
N PRO A 77 0.19 23.10 -3.08
CA PRO A 77 -1.24 22.76 -3.17
C PRO A 77 -1.96 23.43 -4.36
N ASP A 78 -1.51 24.62 -4.76
CA ASP A 78 -2.12 25.43 -5.83
C ASP A 78 -1.56 25.17 -7.22
N LYS A 79 -0.52 24.32 -7.35
CA LYS A 79 0.08 24.00 -8.65
C LYS A 79 -0.45 22.68 -9.17
N GLU A 80 -0.58 22.59 -10.49
CA GLU A 80 -0.90 21.33 -11.17
C GLU A 80 0.32 20.41 -11.15
N TRP A 81 0.10 19.14 -10.79
CA TRP A 81 1.13 18.12 -10.86
C TRP A 81 1.31 17.66 -12.30
N THR A 82 2.54 17.66 -12.80
CA THR A 82 2.85 17.26 -14.18
C THR A 82 4.04 16.32 -14.19
N LEU A 83 3.91 15.27 -15.00
CA LEU A 83 5.02 14.38 -15.33
C LEU A 83 5.89 15.06 -16.37
N ASN A 84 7.14 15.34 -16.01
CA ASN A 84 8.14 15.84 -16.94
C ASN A 84 9.35 14.90 -16.99
N ASP A 85 10.21 15.07 -17.99
CA ASP A 85 11.40 14.24 -18.24
C ASP A 85 12.43 14.27 -17.09
N LYS A 86 12.27 15.17 -16.11
CA LYS A 86 13.12 15.25 -14.91
C LYS A 86 12.54 14.48 -13.73
N THR A 87 11.32 13.95 -13.84
CA THR A 87 10.67 13.18 -12.78
C THR A 87 11.42 11.89 -12.57
N LYS A 88 12.17 11.80 -11.47
CA LYS A 88 12.83 10.57 -11.05
C LYS A 88 11.94 9.90 -10.02
N LEU A 89 11.24 8.84 -10.43
CA LEU A 89 10.47 8.02 -9.51
C LEU A 89 11.43 7.39 -8.49
N ALA A 90 11.29 7.80 -7.24
CA ALA A 90 12.04 7.29 -6.10
C ALA A 90 11.04 7.08 -4.95
N GLY A 91 11.19 5.99 -4.21
CA GLY A 91 10.25 5.66 -3.15
C GLY A 91 10.27 4.18 -2.80
N PHE A 92 9.14 3.52 -3.03
CA PHE A 92 9.03 2.07 -2.91
C PHE A 92 9.99 1.40 -3.89
N GLU A 93 10.67 0.35 -3.42
CA GLU A 93 11.62 -0.38 -4.25
C GLU A 93 10.89 -1.08 -5.39
N PHE A 94 11.34 -0.85 -6.62
CA PHE A 94 10.91 -1.60 -7.79
C PHE A 94 12.15 -1.93 -8.63
N ARG A 95 12.18 -3.13 -9.18
CA ARG A 95 13.24 -3.58 -10.10
C ARG A 95 12.60 -4.21 -11.33
N GLU A 96 13.21 -4.06 -12.49
CA GLU A 96 12.90 -4.87 -13.67
C GLU A 96 13.50 -6.28 -13.50
N GLY A 97 12.86 -7.33 -14.05
CA GLY A 97 13.30 -8.73 -13.91
C GLY A 97 12.19 -9.71 -13.50
N GLU A 98 12.54 -10.97 -13.23
CA GLU A 98 11.57 -12.00 -12.79
C GLU A 98 11.55 -12.18 -11.27
N ASP A 99 12.64 -11.82 -10.59
CA ASP A 99 12.76 -11.99 -9.15
C ASP A 99 11.85 -11.07 -8.37
N ARG A 100 11.31 -11.59 -7.26
CA ARG A 100 10.42 -10.84 -6.37
C ARG A 100 11.16 -9.65 -5.75
N THR A 101 10.45 -8.55 -5.61
CA THR A 101 10.98 -7.34 -4.96
C THR A 101 10.26 -7.06 -3.63
N THR A 102 8.93 -7.11 -3.59
CA THR A 102 8.14 -6.84 -2.38
C THR A 102 7.65 -8.13 -1.71
N MET A 103 8.00 -8.34 -0.44
CA MET A 103 7.48 -9.42 0.42
C MET A 103 6.78 -8.84 1.65
N GLY A 104 5.64 -9.40 2.05
CA GLY A 104 4.81 -8.82 3.12
C GLY A 104 4.12 -7.51 2.72
N ILE A 105 3.91 -6.60 3.69
CA ILE A 105 3.22 -5.32 3.50
C ILE A 105 4.13 -4.18 3.94
N TRP A 106 4.24 -3.16 3.10
CA TRP A 106 5.12 -2.01 3.28
C TRP A 106 4.32 -0.72 3.29
N ALA A 107 4.60 0.18 4.23
CA ALA A 107 3.99 1.50 4.29
C ALA A 107 5.04 2.58 4.04
N TRP A 108 4.63 3.68 3.42
CA TRP A 108 5.47 4.88 3.40
C TRP A 108 5.51 5.51 4.79
N ASN A 109 6.69 5.86 5.29
CA ASN A 109 6.84 6.33 6.68
C ASN A 109 6.30 7.75 6.93
N HIS A 110 5.98 8.50 5.88
CA HIS A 110 5.40 9.84 5.96
C HIS A 110 3.92 9.81 5.57
N ILE A 111 3.07 10.29 6.47
CA ILE A 111 1.64 10.44 6.21
C ILE A 111 1.37 11.85 5.69
N PHE A 112 0.81 11.94 4.50
CA PHE A 112 0.55 13.21 3.83
C PHE A 112 -0.73 13.83 4.36
N VAL A 113 -0.73 15.13 4.67
CA VAL A 113 -1.95 15.84 5.04
C VAL A 113 -2.40 16.70 3.87
N ILE A 114 -3.49 16.31 3.23
CA ILE A 114 -4.02 16.96 2.03
C ILE A 114 -5.28 17.72 2.37
N GLU A 115 -5.32 19.00 1.99
CA GLU A 115 -6.53 19.83 2.06
C GLU A 115 -7.37 19.62 0.79
N GLN A 116 -8.64 19.27 0.99
CA GLN A 116 -9.62 19.08 -0.06
C GLN A 116 -10.20 20.44 -0.49
N ASN A 117 -10.83 20.49 -1.66
CA ASN A 117 -11.49 21.71 -2.18
C ASN A 117 -12.58 22.30 -1.25
N ASN A 118 -13.08 21.51 -0.30
CA ASN A 118 -14.07 21.91 0.70
C ASN A 118 -13.43 22.45 2.00
N GLY A 119 -12.10 22.61 2.07
CA GLY A 119 -11.34 23.05 3.24
C GLY A 119 -11.09 21.97 4.31
N LYS A 120 -11.61 20.74 4.13
CA LYS A 120 -11.33 19.62 5.05
C LYS A 120 -9.97 19.01 4.76
N LYS A 121 -9.29 18.60 5.82
CA LYS A 121 -8.00 17.90 5.72
C LYS A 121 -8.19 16.41 5.90
N VAL A 122 -7.46 15.63 5.11
CA VAL A 122 -7.38 14.18 5.20
C VAL A 122 -5.92 13.75 5.33
N ALA A 123 -5.68 12.72 6.13
CA ALA A 123 -4.37 12.08 6.22
C ALA A 123 -4.31 10.93 5.21
N VAL A 124 -3.26 10.85 4.39
CA VAL A 124 -3.14 9.84 3.33
C VAL A 124 -1.92 8.97 3.59
N SER A 125 -2.15 7.66 3.70
CA SER A 125 -1.13 6.62 3.82
C SER A 125 -1.03 5.82 2.52
N LEU A 126 0.19 5.57 2.05
CA LEU A 126 0.46 4.69 0.92
C LEU A 126 0.99 3.35 1.43
N ILE A 127 0.38 2.26 0.95
CA ILE A 127 0.77 0.89 1.27
C ILE A 127 1.06 0.11 -0.02
N ASP A 128 2.23 -0.52 -0.08
CA ASP A 128 2.57 -1.53 -1.08
C ASP A 128 2.40 -2.93 -0.49
N SER A 129 1.80 -3.83 -1.26
CA SER A 129 1.56 -5.21 -0.84
C SER A 129 2.33 -6.19 -1.71
N GLN A 130 2.73 -7.31 -1.11
CA GLN A 130 3.29 -8.43 -1.85
C GLN A 130 2.33 -8.85 -2.97
N GLY A 131 2.91 -9.16 -4.13
CA GLY A 131 2.13 -9.70 -5.24
C GLY A 131 1.63 -11.11 -4.98
N THR A 132 0.39 -11.36 -5.39
CA THR A 132 -0.20 -12.70 -5.37
C THR A 132 0.31 -13.55 -6.55
N PHE A 133 0.15 -14.87 -6.43
CA PHE A 133 0.38 -15.85 -7.50
C PHE A 133 1.80 -15.89 -8.06
N ASP A 134 2.77 -15.97 -7.18
CA ASP A 134 4.17 -16.14 -7.51
C ASP A 134 4.65 -17.56 -7.15
N ASN A 135 5.63 -18.09 -7.90
CA ASN A 135 6.03 -19.52 -7.88
C ASN A 135 6.60 -20.08 -6.54
N LYS A 136 6.64 -19.29 -5.47
CA LYS A 136 7.23 -19.61 -4.16
C LYS A 136 6.27 -19.34 -2.98
N THR A 137 5.05 -18.83 -3.21
CA THR A 137 4.09 -18.50 -2.15
C THR A 137 2.88 -19.42 -2.27
N THR A 138 2.32 -19.85 -1.13
CA THR A 138 1.12 -20.68 -1.17
C THR A 138 -0.14 -19.84 -1.43
N TYR A 139 -1.20 -20.49 -1.89
CA TYR A 139 -2.50 -19.83 -2.07
C TYR A 139 -3.04 -19.23 -0.76
N GLU A 140 -2.80 -19.92 0.36
CA GLU A 140 -3.19 -19.49 1.71
C GLU A 140 -2.45 -18.20 2.13
N ASP A 141 -1.15 -18.14 1.87
CA ASP A 141 -0.33 -16.95 2.13
C ASP A 141 -0.79 -15.76 1.28
N CYS A 142 -1.04 -15.97 -0.02
CA CYS A 142 -1.59 -14.94 -0.90
C CYS A 142 -2.95 -14.44 -0.42
N SER A 143 -3.83 -15.36 0.00
CA SER A 143 -5.16 -15.02 0.54
C SER A 143 -5.06 -14.21 1.82
N THR A 144 -4.10 -14.55 2.69
CA THR A 144 -3.88 -13.86 3.96
C THR A 144 -3.35 -12.46 3.75
N ILE A 145 -2.33 -12.28 2.92
CA ILE A 145 -1.80 -10.95 2.57
C ILE A 145 -2.88 -10.11 1.93
N PHE A 146 -3.63 -10.67 0.99
CA PHE A 146 -4.69 -9.94 0.31
C PHE A 146 -5.78 -9.51 1.30
N ALA A 147 -6.28 -10.44 2.12
CA ALA A 147 -7.29 -10.14 3.13
C ALA A 147 -6.84 -9.07 4.11
N MET A 148 -5.61 -9.16 4.63
CA MET A 148 -5.02 -8.11 5.50
C MET A 148 -4.98 -6.77 4.77
N THR A 149 -4.51 -6.75 3.53
CA THR A 149 -4.44 -5.55 2.71
C THR A 149 -5.82 -4.93 2.50
N CYS A 150 -6.85 -5.74 2.27
CA CYS A 150 -8.24 -5.30 2.16
C CYS A 150 -8.74 -4.65 3.45
N LEU A 151 -8.50 -5.30 4.59
CA LEU A 151 -8.97 -4.85 5.90
C LEU A 151 -8.36 -3.51 6.30
N PHE A 152 -7.11 -3.25 5.92
CA PHE A 152 -6.44 -1.98 6.22
C PHE A 152 -6.78 -0.87 5.23
N SER A 153 -7.10 -1.21 3.98
CA SER A 153 -7.30 -0.24 2.91
C SER A 153 -8.66 0.47 3.01
N SER A 154 -8.63 1.80 2.89
CA SER A 154 -9.82 2.58 2.55
C SER A 154 -10.06 2.53 1.03
N ILE A 155 -8.97 2.62 0.26
CA ILE A 155 -8.98 2.55 -1.19
C ILE A 155 -8.00 1.46 -1.63
N MET A 156 -8.50 0.49 -2.39
CA MET A 156 -7.68 -0.56 -2.98
C MET A 156 -7.66 -0.42 -4.50
N CYS A 157 -6.47 -0.24 -5.06
CA CYS A 157 -6.24 -0.38 -6.50
C CYS A 157 -5.86 -1.83 -6.77
N PHE A 158 -6.74 -2.59 -7.42
CA PHE A 158 -6.45 -3.95 -7.83
C PHE A 158 -5.86 -3.93 -9.25
N ASN A 159 -4.55 -4.15 -9.33
CA ASN A 159 -3.76 -4.02 -10.54
C ASN A 159 -3.75 -5.33 -11.33
N VAL A 160 -4.39 -5.33 -12.50
CA VAL A 160 -4.54 -6.50 -13.37
C VAL A 160 -3.76 -6.27 -14.66
N PHE A 161 -2.78 -7.11 -14.95
CA PHE A 161 -2.06 -7.03 -16.22
C PHE A 161 -2.81 -7.83 -17.30
N THR A 162 -2.91 -7.23 -18.50
CA THR A 162 -3.66 -7.68 -19.69
C THR A 162 -5.17 -7.67 -19.56
N ASP A 163 -5.81 -8.83 -19.45
CA ASP A 163 -7.26 -8.98 -19.51
C ASP A 163 -7.82 -9.52 -18.18
N LEU A 164 -9.06 -9.12 -17.91
CA LEU A 164 -9.91 -9.71 -16.87
C LEU A 164 -10.41 -11.07 -17.35
N GLN A 165 -9.64 -12.10 -17.06
CA GLN A 165 -10.09 -13.48 -17.20
C GLN A 165 -10.86 -13.91 -15.94
N GLU A 166 -11.77 -14.87 -16.12
CA GLU A 166 -12.71 -15.34 -15.07
C GLU A 166 -11.98 -15.95 -13.86
N ASP A 167 -10.80 -16.51 -14.08
CA ASP A 167 -9.89 -17.01 -13.05
C ASP A 167 -9.47 -15.91 -12.06
N LYS A 168 -9.08 -14.73 -12.55
CA LYS A 168 -8.68 -13.58 -11.71
C LYS A 168 -9.85 -13.02 -10.88
N LEU A 169 -11.07 -13.08 -11.42
CA LEU A 169 -12.29 -12.70 -10.70
C LEU A 169 -12.65 -13.72 -9.62
N ASN A 170 -12.44 -15.01 -9.88
CA ASN A 170 -12.61 -16.07 -8.89
C ASN A 170 -11.62 -15.92 -7.75
N ASP A 171 -10.35 -15.66 -8.05
CA ASP A 171 -9.32 -15.40 -7.04
C ASP A 171 -9.67 -14.20 -6.15
N LEU A 172 -10.11 -13.10 -6.76
CA LEU A 172 -10.57 -11.94 -6.00
C LEU A 172 -11.76 -12.31 -5.11
N THR A 173 -12.72 -13.06 -5.62
CA THR A 173 -13.91 -13.49 -4.86
C THR A 173 -13.51 -14.30 -3.64
N VAL A 174 -12.62 -15.28 -3.80
CA VAL A 174 -12.12 -16.09 -2.67
C VAL A 174 -11.42 -15.22 -1.63
N PHE A 175 -10.59 -14.27 -2.07
CA PHE A 175 -9.90 -13.40 -1.12
C PHE A 175 -10.85 -12.43 -0.41
N VAL A 176 -11.87 -11.92 -1.09
CA VAL A 176 -12.94 -11.10 -0.51
C VAL A 176 -13.71 -11.89 0.55
N GLU A 177 -14.09 -13.14 0.24
CA GLU A 177 -14.79 -14.01 1.19
C GLU A 177 -13.92 -14.32 2.41
N HIS A 178 -12.62 -14.55 2.21
CA HIS A 178 -11.68 -14.76 3.29
C HIS A 178 -11.56 -13.50 4.17
N GLY A 179 -11.43 -12.32 3.56
CA GLY A 179 -11.41 -11.05 4.27
C GLY A 179 -12.68 -10.76 5.06
N LYS A 180 -13.86 -11.10 4.51
CA LYS A 180 -15.14 -10.96 5.21
C LYS A 180 -15.20 -11.83 6.46
N LYS A 181 -14.79 -13.11 6.35
CA LYS A 181 -14.75 -14.02 7.50
C LYS A 181 -13.84 -13.49 8.62
N ILE A 182 -12.69 -12.91 8.25
CA ILE A 182 -11.80 -12.27 9.23
C ILE A 182 -12.45 -11.04 9.85
N ALA A 183 -13.08 -10.17 9.06
CA ALA A 183 -13.78 -8.99 9.56
C ALA A 183 -14.91 -9.34 10.55
N GLU A 184 -15.72 -10.34 10.21
CA GLU A 184 -16.80 -10.85 11.05
C GLU A 184 -16.27 -11.40 12.38
N ASN A 185 -15.19 -12.17 12.35
CA ASN A 185 -14.53 -12.69 13.56
C ASN A 185 -13.97 -11.57 14.45
N LEU A 186 -13.61 -10.42 13.87
CA LEU A 186 -13.15 -9.23 14.59
C LEU A 186 -14.31 -8.32 15.05
N GLY A 187 -15.57 -8.73 14.85
CA GLY A 187 -16.75 -7.98 15.25
C GLY A 187 -17.13 -6.84 14.30
N GLY A 188 -16.53 -6.79 13.11
CA GLY A 188 -16.86 -5.81 12.07
C GLY A 188 -18.15 -6.17 11.35
N SER A 189 -19.16 -5.29 11.41
CA SER A 189 -20.39 -5.41 10.61
C SER A 189 -20.45 -4.30 9.55
N GLY A 190 -20.08 -4.62 8.31
CA GLY A 190 -20.06 -3.63 7.21
C GLY A 190 -19.56 -4.19 5.88
N LYS A 191 -19.57 -3.35 4.84
CA LYS A 191 -18.91 -3.70 3.56
C LYS A 191 -17.40 -3.77 3.80
N LEU A 192 -16.75 -4.84 3.31
CA LEU A 192 -15.30 -5.05 3.43
C LEU A 192 -14.49 -3.94 2.73
N PHE A 193 -15.09 -3.24 1.76
CA PHE A 193 -14.44 -2.19 0.97
C PHE A 193 -15.25 -0.90 0.98
N GLN A 194 -14.55 0.22 0.90
CA GLN A 194 -15.15 1.50 0.55
C GLN A 194 -15.09 1.71 -0.96
N VAL A 195 -13.92 1.55 -1.61
CA VAL A 195 -13.79 1.61 -3.07
C VAL A 195 -12.67 0.70 -3.60
N ILE A 196 -12.96 -0.05 -4.67
CA ILE A 196 -11.96 -0.77 -5.49
C ILE A 196 -11.91 -0.10 -6.87
N PHE A 197 -10.72 0.32 -7.29
CA PHE A 197 -10.47 0.83 -8.64
C PHE A 197 -9.54 -0.11 -9.39
N TRP A 198 -9.76 -0.19 -10.70
CA TRP A 198 -9.06 -1.09 -11.62
C TRP A 198 -8.24 -0.24 -12.59
N ASN A 199 -6.99 -0.63 -12.80
CA ASN A 199 -6.07 -0.04 -13.77
C ASN A 199 -5.60 -1.14 -14.71
#